data_AF-A0A944GEP3-F1
#
_entry.id   AF-A0A944GEP3-F1
#
_cell.length_a   1.000
_cell.length_b   1.000
_cell.length_c   1.000
_cell.angle_alpha   90.00
_cell.angle_beta   90.00
_cell.angle_gamma   90.00
#
_symmetry.space_group_name_H-M   'P 1'
#
loop_
_entity.id
_entity.type
_entity.pdbx_description
1 polymer ?
#
loop_
_entity_poly.entity_id
_entity_poly.type
_entity_poly.pdbx_seq_one_letter_code
_entity_poly.pdbx_strand_id
1 'polypeptide(L)'
;IEQSKDYSNKEKNERGGYEAGEFVKSLVFSEENEGKIFVECETRSATDATCLTDATNNRFLAYIKVRSGGKIVDLAEETVRAGYAMAYTDFTSQRTSAYCVAEKEAIAAKAGVWNYGDTFKNVVEDNFNADKKRWLLDANHCK
;
A
#
# COMPACT_ATOMS: atom_id res chain seq x y z
N ILE A 1 -15.48 15.44 18.58
CA ILE A 1 -16.25 14.55 17.68
C ILE A 1 -15.46 14.52 16.38
N GLU A 2 -14.60 13.51 16.20
CA GLU A 2 -13.94 13.30 14.91
C GLU A 2 -15.02 13.02 13.87
N GLN A 3 -15.10 13.85 12.84
CA GLN A 3 -15.91 13.55 11.67
C GLN A 3 -15.33 12.27 11.07
N SER A 4 -16.10 11.17 11.14
CA SER A 4 -15.80 9.97 10.37
C SER A 4 -15.69 10.42 8.91
N LYS A 5 -14.47 10.39 8.36
CA LYS A 5 -14.27 10.63 6.93
C LYS A 5 -15.05 9.55 6.20
N ASP A 6 -16.12 9.95 5.55
CA ASP A 6 -16.93 9.06 4.74
C ASP A 6 -16.14 8.73 3.46
N TYR A 7 -15.39 7.63 3.51
CA TYR A 7 -14.60 7.12 2.39
C TYR A 7 -15.45 6.46 1.31
N SER A 8 -16.78 6.40 1.46
CA SER A 8 -17.68 5.79 0.47
C SER A 8 -17.94 6.69 -0.75
N ASN A 9 -17.63 7.99 -0.66
CA ASN A 9 -17.86 8.94 -1.73
C ASN A 9 -16.64 9.06 -2.66
N LYS A 10 -16.76 8.48 -3.86
CA LYS A 10 -15.75 8.53 -4.94
C LYS A 10 -15.29 9.95 -5.29
N GLU A 11 -16.17 10.95 -5.18
CA GLU A 11 -15.88 12.34 -5.58
C GLU A 11 -15.06 13.12 -4.54
N LYS A 12 -14.96 12.61 -3.30
CA LYS A 12 -14.19 13.25 -2.21
C LYS A 12 -12.85 12.56 -1.93
N ASN A 13 -12.63 11.38 -2.49
CA ASN A 13 -11.40 10.64 -2.33
C ASN A 13 -10.33 11.16 -3.29
N GLU A 14 -9.06 11.01 -2.90
CA GLU A 14 -7.96 11.12 -3.85
C GLU A 14 -8.20 10.14 -5.01
N ARG A 15 -7.81 10.51 -6.23
CA ARG A 15 -8.08 9.70 -7.41
C ARG A 15 -7.47 8.31 -7.24
N GLY A 16 -8.28 7.26 -7.42
CA GLY A 16 -7.88 5.86 -7.20
C GLY A 16 -7.99 5.38 -5.75
N GLY A 17 -8.26 6.28 -4.78
CA GLY A 17 -8.37 5.92 -3.36
C GLY A 17 -9.60 5.09 -3.02
N TYR A 18 -10.74 5.33 -3.70
CA TYR A 18 -11.93 4.49 -3.55
C TYR A 18 -11.66 3.08 -4.08
N GLU A 19 -11.12 2.98 -5.30
CA GLU A 19 -10.81 1.71 -5.96
C GLU A 19 -9.78 0.90 -5.16
N ALA A 20 -8.76 1.57 -4.60
CA ALA A 20 -7.79 0.95 -3.70
C ALA A 20 -8.46 0.37 -2.44
N GLY A 21 -9.40 1.11 -1.84
CA GLY A 21 -10.14 0.67 -0.67
C GLY A 21 -11.01 -0.57 -0.96
N GLU A 22 -11.71 -0.58 -2.09
CA GLU A 22 -12.54 -1.72 -2.50
C GLU A 22 -11.69 -2.94 -2.87
N PHE A 23 -10.53 -2.75 -3.50
CA PHE A 23 -9.57 -3.84 -3.77
C PHE A 23 -9.04 -4.48 -2.48
N VAL A 24 -8.61 -3.68 -1.50
CA VAL A 24 -8.14 -4.21 -0.22
C VAL A 24 -9.27 -4.95 0.51
N LYS A 25 -10.49 -4.42 0.49
CA LYS A 25 -11.66 -5.10 1.07
C LYS A 25 -11.95 -6.44 0.40
N SER A 26 -11.86 -6.52 -0.92
CA SER A 26 -12.13 -7.78 -1.64
C SER A 26 -11.12 -8.86 -1.28
N LEU A 27 -9.86 -8.49 -1.03
CA LEU A 27 -8.82 -9.41 -0.57
C LEU A 27 -8.97 -9.80 0.90
N VAL A 28 -9.28 -8.85 1.79
CA VAL A 28 -9.38 -9.10 3.24
C VAL A 28 -10.65 -9.85 3.61
N PHE A 29 -11.78 -9.49 3.00
CA PHE A 29 -13.09 -10.07 3.29
C PHE A 29 -13.48 -11.17 2.30
N SER A 30 -12.54 -11.64 1.48
CA SER A 30 -12.73 -12.82 0.63
C SER A 30 -13.12 -14.04 1.48
N GLU A 31 -14.03 -14.86 0.97
CA GLU A 31 -14.46 -16.11 1.63
C GLU A 31 -13.28 -17.05 1.89
N GLU A 32 -12.22 -17.02 1.06
CA GLU A 32 -11.02 -17.83 1.26
C GLU A 32 -10.34 -17.55 2.60
N ASN A 33 -10.49 -16.34 3.15
CA ASN A 33 -9.91 -15.97 4.43
C ASN A 33 -10.67 -16.55 5.62
N GLU A 34 -11.91 -17.02 5.45
CA GLU A 34 -12.76 -17.51 6.54
C GLU A 34 -12.85 -16.50 7.72
N GLY A 35 -12.85 -15.20 7.39
CA GLY A 35 -12.86 -14.11 8.38
C GLY A 35 -11.54 -13.93 9.15
N LYS A 36 -10.43 -14.50 8.69
CA LYS A 36 -9.12 -14.44 9.36
C LYS A 36 -8.06 -13.80 8.46
N ILE A 37 -7.26 -12.91 9.05
CA ILE A 37 -6.02 -12.40 8.47
C ILE A 37 -4.85 -12.77 9.37
N PHE A 38 -3.65 -12.85 8.79
CA PHE A 38 -2.43 -13.07 9.55
C PHE A 38 -1.65 -11.77 9.63
N VAL A 39 -1.14 -11.45 10.82
CA VAL A 39 -0.34 -10.24 11.05
C VAL A 39 1.02 -10.68 11.54
N GLU A 40 2.06 -10.28 10.82
CA GLU A 40 3.46 -10.49 11.18
C GLU A 40 4.11 -9.13 11.42
N CYS A 41 4.63 -8.89 12.62
CA CYS A 41 5.33 -7.64 12.88
C CYS A 41 6.67 -7.60 12.17
N GLU A 42 7.01 -6.44 11.61
CA GLU A 42 8.38 -6.20 11.19
C GLU A 42 9.24 -5.92 12.42
N THR A 43 10.39 -6.57 12.52
CA THR A 43 11.33 -6.45 13.64
C THR A 43 12.74 -6.24 13.13
N ARG A 44 13.65 -5.67 13.94
CA ARG A 44 15.06 -5.48 13.50
C ARG A 44 15.81 -6.81 13.38
N SER A 45 15.38 -7.80 14.16
CA SER A 45 15.90 -9.16 14.14
C SER A 45 14.78 -10.17 14.40
N ALA A 46 14.95 -11.42 13.95
CA ALA A 46 13.97 -12.49 14.18
C ALA A 46 13.71 -12.81 15.67
N THR A 47 14.59 -12.35 16.56
CA THR A 47 14.51 -12.55 18.01
C THR A 47 14.00 -11.33 18.77
N ASP A 48 13.79 -10.20 18.10
CA ASP A 48 13.29 -8.99 18.74
C ASP A 48 11.83 -9.15 19.15
N ALA A 49 11.51 -8.78 20.39
CA ALA A 49 10.17 -8.88 20.95
C ALA A 49 9.25 -7.69 20.59
N THR A 50 9.76 -6.69 19.88
CA THR A 50 9.06 -5.41 19.63
C THR A 50 8.96 -5.13 18.14
N CYS A 51 7.76 -4.82 17.69
CA CYS A 51 7.51 -4.39 16.32
C CYS A 51 8.17 -3.04 16.06
N LEU A 52 8.75 -2.87 14.87
CA LEU A 52 9.23 -1.58 14.42
C LEU A 52 8.09 -0.58 14.35
N THR A 53 8.41 0.68 14.63
CA THR A 53 7.47 1.79 14.52
C THR A 53 7.96 2.81 13.50
N ASP A 54 7.03 3.61 13.00
CA ASP A 54 7.37 4.77 12.19
C ASP A 54 8.17 5.81 13.00
N ALA A 55 8.70 6.84 12.32
CA ALA A 55 9.49 7.90 12.95
C ALA A 55 8.73 8.68 14.05
N THR A 56 7.40 8.56 14.10
CA THR A 56 6.55 9.20 15.12
C THR A 56 6.29 8.28 16.33
N ASN A 57 6.71 7.02 16.27
CA ASN A 57 6.41 5.97 17.23
C ASN A 57 4.91 5.68 17.45
N ASN A 58 4.04 6.14 16.55
CA ASN A 58 2.60 5.99 16.70
C ASN A 58 2.01 4.91 15.79
N ARG A 59 2.80 4.36 14.87
CA ARG A 59 2.36 3.33 13.92
C ARG A 59 3.33 2.17 13.92
N PHE A 60 2.82 0.95 14.09
CA PHE A 60 3.61 -0.27 13.98
C PHE A 60 3.72 -0.70 12.52
N LEU A 61 4.90 -1.17 12.14
CA LEU A 61 5.15 -1.79 10.85
C LEU A 61 4.81 -3.28 10.96
N ALA A 62 3.94 -3.74 10.07
CA ALA A 62 3.51 -5.13 10.01
C ALA A 62 3.22 -5.55 8.57
N TYR A 63 3.35 -6.85 8.33
CA TYR A 63 2.95 -7.54 7.12
C TYR A 63 1.62 -8.23 7.37
N ILE A 64 0.60 -7.83 6.61
CA ILE A 64 -0.71 -8.46 6.64
C ILE A 64 -0.72 -9.51 5.54
N LYS A 65 -1.01 -10.76 5.89
CA LYS A 65 -1.16 -11.85 4.91
C LYS A 65 -2.61 -12.30 4.83
N VAL A 66 -3.05 -12.53 3.62
CA VAL A 66 -4.42 -12.95 3.26
C VAL A 66 -4.37 -14.18 2.36
N ARG A 67 -5.49 -14.89 2.23
CA ARG A 67 -5.66 -15.96 1.26
C ARG A 67 -6.23 -15.39 -0.04
N SER A 68 -5.57 -15.70 -1.15
CA SER A 68 -6.00 -15.32 -2.50
C SER A 68 -5.55 -16.39 -3.49
N GLY A 69 -6.50 -16.93 -4.28
CA GLY A 69 -6.20 -17.94 -5.29
C GLY A 69 -5.60 -19.22 -4.70
N GLY A 70 -6.04 -19.60 -3.49
CA GLY A 70 -5.56 -20.79 -2.79
C GLY A 70 -4.17 -20.66 -2.16
N LYS A 71 -3.56 -19.46 -2.14
CA LYS A 71 -2.24 -19.20 -1.55
C LYS A 71 -2.35 -18.15 -0.44
N ILE A 72 -1.42 -18.19 0.52
CA ILE A 72 -1.21 -17.08 1.45
C ILE A 72 -0.28 -16.08 0.78
N VAL A 73 -0.74 -14.84 0.62
CA VAL A 73 -0.04 -13.75 -0.06
C VAL A 73 0.09 -12.54 0.86
N ASP A 74 1.05 -11.67 0.56
CA ASP A 74 1.24 -10.41 1.27
C ASP A 74 0.29 -9.34 0.71
N LEU A 75 -0.59 -8.82 1.56
CA LEU A 75 -1.63 -7.88 1.16
C LEU A 75 -1.04 -6.58 0.58
N ALA A 76 0.06 -6.08 1.16
CA ALA A 76 0.69 -4.87 0.68
C ALA A 76 1.32 -5.10 -0.70
N GLU A 77 2.00 -6.24 -0.89
CA GLU A 77 2.56 -6.62 -2.19
C GLU A 77 1.48 -6.72 -3.28
N GLU A 78 0.37 -7.41 -3.00
CA GLU A 78 -0.74 -7.53 -3.96
C GLU A 78 -1.38 -6.17 -4.29
N THR A 79 -1.53 -5.31 -3.28
CA THR A 79 -2.09 -3.95 -3.47
C THR A 79 -1.16 -3.08 -4.32
N VAL A 80 0.15 -3.18 -4.12
CA VAL A 80 1.15 -2.49 -4.95
C VAL A 80 1.14 -3.05 -6.37
N ARG A 81 1.11 -4.39 -6.54
CA ARG A 81 1.09 -5.08 -7.84
C ARG A 81 -0.14 -4.71 -8.67
N ALA A 82 -1.29 -4.50 -8.01
CA ALA A 82 -2.51 -4.02 -8.64
C ALA A 82 -2.51 -2.51 -8.96
N GLY A 83 -1.46 -1.77 -8.56
CA GLY A 83 -1.34 -0.33 -8.80
C GLY A 83 -2.22 0.52 -7.87
N TYR A 84 -2.60 0.00 -6.71
CA TYR A 84 -3.42 0.70 -5.72
C TYR A 84 -2.63 1.24 -4.52
N ALA A 85 -1.34 0.93 -4.45
CA ALA A 85 -0.38 1.47 -3.50
C ALA A 85 0.98 1.70 -4.18
N MET A 86 1.81 2.55 -3.57
CA MET A 86 3.19 2.81 -3.99
C MET A 86 4.15 2.27 -2.94
N ALA A 87 5.28 1.72 -3.38
CA ALA A 87 6.30 1.20 -2.47
C ALA A 87 7.09 2.37 -1.87
N TYR A 88 7.02 2.52 -0.55
CA TYR A 88 7.73 3.56 0.19
C TYR A 88 8.98 2.96 0.85
N THR A 89 10.16 3.44 0.46
CA THR A 89 11.44 2.80 0.79
C THR A 89 12.20 3.44 1.95
N ASP A 90 11.70 4.56 2.50
CA ASP A 90 12.33 5.20 3.66
C ASP A 90 12.19 4.37 4.94
N PHE A 91 11.34 3.33 4.94
CA PHE A 91 11.36 2.29 5.97
C PHE A 91 12.28 1.14 5.56
N THR A 92 13.24 0.82 6.41
CA THR A 92 14.02 -0.41 6.31
C THR A 92 13.12 -1.59 6.63
N SER A 93 12.54 -2.20 5.59
CA SER A 93 11.70 -3.38 5.66
C SER A 93 12.39 -4.54 4.96
N GLN A 94 12.34 -5.74 5.54
CA GLN A 94 12.86 -6.95 4.90
C GLN A 94 12.15 -7.28 3.58
N ARG A 95 10.94 -6.73 3.35
CA ARG A 95 10.14 -6.94 2.13
C ARG A 95 10.22 -5.83 1.10
N THR A 96 11.03 -4.79 1.32
CA THR A 96 11.11 -3.64 0.41
C THR A 96 11.42 -4.06 -1.03
N SER A 97 12.30 -5.04 -1.24
CA SER A 97 12.65 -5.54 -2.58
C SER A 97 11.44 -6.15 -3.32
N ALA A 98 10.60 -6.93 -2.63
CA ALA A 98 9.40 -7.52 -3.20
C ALA A 98 8.38 -6.45 -3.61
N TYR A 99 8.19 -5.44 -2.76
CA TYR A 99 7.31 -4.31 -3.09
C TYR A 99 7.81 -3.49 -4.28
N CYS A 100 9.13 -3.29 -4.40
CA CYS A 100 9.71 -2.64 -5.58
C CYS A 100 9.48 -3.43 -6.87
N VAL A 101 9.57 -4.76 -6.82
CA VAL A 101 9.28 -5.61 -7.99
C VAL A 101 7.79 -5.49 -8.36
N ALA A 102 6.89 -5.60 -7.39
CA ALA A 102 5.46 -5.43 -7.59
C ALA A 102 5.11 -4.06 -8.21
N GLU A 103 5.75 -2.98 -7.74
CA GLU A 103 5.52 -1.64 -8.27
C GLU A 103 5.99 -1.52 -9.72
N LYS A 104 7.16 -2.09 -10.06
CA LYS A 104 7.68 -2.13 -11.45
C LYS A 104 6.74 -2.89 -12.38
N GLU A 105 6.16 -4.00 -11.92
CA GLU A 105 5.14 -4.72 -12.69
C GLU A 105 3.87 -3.88 -12.90
N ALA A 106 3.39 -3.20 -11.86
CA ALA A 106 2.21 -2.35 -11.93
C ALA A 106 2.39 -1.18 -12.91
N ILE A 107 3.58 -0.55 -12.90
CA ILE A 107 3.97 0.51 -13.84
C ILE A 107 3.97 -0.04 -15.28
N ALA A 108 4.63 -1.18 -15.51
CA ALA A 108 4.71 -1.79 -16.84
C ALA A 108 3.33 -2.18 -17.39
N ALA A 109 2.42 -2.64 -16.53
CA ALA A 109 1.05 -3.00 -16.87
C ALA A 109 0.09 -1.81 -16.97
N LYS A 110 0.52 -0.59 -16.61
CA LYS A 110 -0.35 0.59 -16.42
C LYS A 110 -1.54 0.27 -15.50
N ALA A 111 -1.30 -0.45 -14.40
CA ALA A 111 -2.33 -0.87 -13.46
C ALA A 111 -2.71 0.26 -12.49
N GLY A 112 -3.99 0.30 -12.08
CA GLY A 112 -4.48 1.24 -11.06
C GLY A 112 -4.09 2.70 -11.34
N VAL A 113 -3.39 3.33 -10.40
CA VAL A 113 -2.96 4.75 -10.53
C VAL A 113 -1.96 4.98 -11.65
N TRP A 114 -1.22 3.94 -12.08
CA TRP A 114 -0.24 4.01 -13.16
C TRP A 114 -0.88 4.14 -14.55
N ASN A 115 -2.19 3.97 -14.66
CA ASN A 115 -2.91 4.27 -15.90
C ASN A 115 -3.06 5.78 -16.16
N TYR A 116 -2.82 6.63 -15.15
CA TYR A 116 -3.06 8.07 -15.24
C TYR A 116 -1.89 8.89 -15.78
N GLY A 117 -0.73 8.28 -16.01
CA GLY A 117 0.44 8.98 -16.54
C GLY A 117 1.57 8.01 -16.91
N ASP A 118 2.50 8.49 -17.74
CA ASP A 118 3.61 7.67 -18.23
C ASP A 118 4.84 7.68 -17.30
N THR A 119 4.89 8.58 -16.32
CA THR A 119 5.98 8.68 -15.35
C THR A 119 5.43 8.80 -13.93
N PHE A 120 6.23 8.43 -12.93
CA PHE A 120 5.92 8.64 -11.51
C PHE A 120 5.51 10.07 -11.22
N LYS A 121 6.29 11.03 -11.75
CA LYS A 121 6.03 12.46 -11.58
C LYS A 121 4.65 12.85 -12.12
N ASN A 122 4.29 12.41 -13.33
CA ASN A 122 2.97 12.72 -13.92
C ASN A 122 1.83 12.11 -13.08
N VAL A 123 2.00 10.86 -12.64
CA VAL A 123 1.01 10.19 -11.79
C VAL A 123 0.83 10.95 -10.47
N VAL A 124 1.90 11.42 -9.84
CA VAL A 124 1.82 12.16 -8.58
C VAL A 124 1.28 13.57 -8.77
N GLU A 125 1.83 14.34 -9.72
CA GLU A 125 1.51 15.75 -9.93
C GLU A 125 0.09 15.97 -10.44
N ASP A 126 -0.49 15.05 -11.19
CA ASP A 126 -1.80 15.27 -11.80
C ASP A 126 -2.97 14.70 -10.99
N ASN A 127 -2.70 13.87 -9.96
CA ASN A 127 -3.74 13.05 -9.33
C ASN A 127 -3.85 13.18 -7.81
N PHE A 128 -2.88 13.81 -7.14
CA PHE A 128 -2.89 14.00 -5.68
C PHE A 128 -3.01 15.48 -5.29
N ASN A 129 -3.29 15.78 -4.01
CA ASN A 129 -3.30 17.16 -3.51
C ASN A 129 -1.86 17.68 -3.26
N ALA A 130 -1.70 19.00 -3.09
CA ALA A 130 -0.38 19.64 -2.99
C ALA A 130 0.51 19.08 -1.85
N ASP A 131 -0.07 18.82 -0.68
CA ASP A 131 0.67 18.30 0.47
C ASP A 131 1.18 16.87 0.21
N LYS A 132 0.32 16.02 -0.35
CA LYS A 132 0.69 14.64 -0.69
C LYS A 132 1.64 14.56 -1.88
N LYS A 133 1.50 15.43 -2.89
CA LYS A 133 2.47 15.56 -3.99
C LYS A 133 3.87 15.80 -3.44
N ARG A 134 4.01 16.83 -2.59
CA ARG A 134 5.29 17.19 -1.99
C ARG A 134 5.86 16.01 -1.22
N TRP A 135 5.05 15.38 -0.38
CA TRP A 135 5.50 14.21 0.39
C TRP A 135 5.95 13.04 -0.50
N LEU A 136 5.18 12.67 -1.53
CA LEU A 136 5.51 11.57 -2.45
C LEU A 136 6.72 11.87 -3.35
N LEU A 137 6.93 13.13 -3.75
CA LEU A 137 8.09 13.50 -4.57
C LEU A 137 9.38 13.62 -3.74
N ASP A 138 9.27 14.01 -2.47
CA ASP A 138 10.39 14.12 -1.53
C ASP A 138 10.79 12.74 -0.97
N ALA A 139 9.86 11.77 -0.95
CA ALA A 139 10.04 10.41 -0.48
C ALA A 139 10.97 9.57 -1.38
N ASN A 140 11.73 8.64 -0.78
CA ASN A 140 12.40 7.62 -1.58
C ASN A 140 11.42 6.52 -1.98
N HIS A 141 11.22 6.39 -3.28
CA HIS A 141 10.50 5.29 -3.91
C HIS A 141 11.46 4.36 -4.65
N CYS A 142 10.97 3.21 -5.08
CA CYS A 142 11.75 2.24 -5.85
C CYS A 142 12.14 2.84 -7.21
N LYS A 143 13.33 3.44 -7.30
CA LYS A 143 13.89 3.99 -8.54
C LYS A 143 14.24 2.90 -9.56
#